data_AF-A0A838RCE5-F1
#
_entry.id   AF-A0A838RCE5-F1
#
_cell.length_a   1.000
_cell.length_b   1.000
_cell.length_c   1.000
_cell.angle_alpha   90.00
_cell.angle_beta   90.00
_cell.angle_gamma   90.00
#
_symmetry.space_group_name_H-M   'P 1'
#
loop_
_entity.id
_entity.type
_entity.pdbx_description
1 polymer ?
#
loop_
_entity_poly.entity_id
_entity_poly.type
_entity_poly.pdbx_seq_one_letter_code
_entity_poly.pdbx_strand_id
1 'polypeptide(L)'
;FRAYGGRTAALAHLEWRLEVPAPAIPLGSFASTGRTLTLAPFVAAGYAERPSPGVPWRSTGGVRPVAGVAVEWFMRLLRVEAGIGLRDGRVGLTVDINRDWWGLL
;
A
#
# COMPACT_ATOMS: atom_id res chain seq x y z
N PHE A 1 2.47 3.70 6.87
CA PHE A 1 1.30 4.42 7.44
C PHE A 1 0.57 3.68 8.56
N ARG A 2 0.42 2.34 8.49
CA ARG A 2 -0.44 1.56 9.42
C ARG A 2 -0.06 1.55 10.90
N ALA A 3 1.13 2.03 11.26
CA ALA A 3 1.56 2.16 12.66
C ALA A 3 1.00 3.42 13.37
N TYR A 4 0.37 4.33 12.61
CA TYR A 4 -0.09 5.61 13.13
C TYR A 4 -1.62 5.71 13.15
N GLY A 5 -2.16 6.45 14.10
CA GLY A 5 -3.60 6.61 14.29
C GLY A 5 -3.93 7.53 15.46
N GLY A 6 -5.17 8.02 15.46
CA GLY A 6 -5.66 8.96 16.45
C GLY A 6 -7.04 9.48 16.06
N ARG A 7 -7.66 10.27 16.93
CA ARG A 7 -9.00 10.84 16.71
C ARG A 7 -9.03 11.92 15.62
N THR A 8 -7.87 12.38 15.18
CA THR A 8 -7.68 13.26 14.03
C THR A 8 -6.63 12.65 13.16
N ALA A 9 -6.96 12.44 11.89
CA ALA A 9 -6.00 11.98 10.91
C ALA A 9 -6.25 12.65 9.56
N ALA A 10 -5.18 12.83 8.80
CA ALA A 10 -5.21 13.24 7.40
C ALA A 10 -4.18 12.42 6.62
N LEU A 11 -4.53 12.05 5.39
CA LEU A 11 -3.66 11.33 4.47
C LEU A 11 -3.81 11.96 3.09
N ALA A 12 -2.68 12.32 2.50
CA ALA A 12 -2.57 12.63 1.07
C ALA A 12 -1.70 11.56 0.42
N HIS A 13 -2.12 11.06 -0.74
CA HIS A 13 -1.43 10.01 -1.47
C HIS A 13 -1.52 10.28 -2.97
N LEU A 14 -0.38 10.32 -3.64
CA LEU A 14 -0.29 10.51 -5.09
C LEU A 14 0.49 9.35 -5.70
N GLU A 15 -0.10 8.69 -6.69
CA GLU A 15 0.49 7.56 -7.39
C GLU A 15 0.59 7.85 -8.89
N TRP A 16 1.67 7.39 -9.51
CA TRP A 16 1.80 7.31 -10.96
C TRP A 16 1.68 5.87 -11.40
N ARG A 17 0.58 5.52 -12.06
CA ARG A 17 0.26 4.13 -12.39
C ARG A 17 0.75 3.82 -13.80
N LEU A 18 1.70 2.88 -13.89
CA LEU A 18 2.31 2.44 -15.13
C LEU A 18 2.00 0.96 -15.32
N GLU A 19 1.39 0.61 -16.44
CA GLU A 19 1.23 -0.79 -16.81
C GLU A 19 2.53 -1.27 -17.47
N VAL A 20 3.13 -2.33 -16.92
CA VAL A 20 4.39 -2.88 -17.42
C VAL A 20 4.23 -4.36 -17.74
N PRO A 21 4.95 -4.88 -18.76
CA PRO A 21 4.96 -6.31 -19.06
C PRO A 21 5.44 -7.13 -17.87
N ALA A 22 4.78 -8.25 -17.63
CA ALA A 22 5.11 -9.19 -16.56
C ALA A 22 5.07 -10.63 -17.08
N PRO A 23 5.90 -11.54 -16.53
CA PRO A 23 5.79 -12.96 -16.87
C PRO A 23 4.44 -13.50 -16.39
N ALA A 24 3.71 -14.14 -17.30
CA ALA A 24 2.50 -14.85 -16.96
C ALA A 24 2.86 -16.14 -16.23
N ILE A 25 2.38 -16.27 -15.00
CA ILE A 25 2.51 -17.49 -14.21
C ILE A 25 1.18 -18.23 -14.30
N PRO A 26 1.16 -19.47 -14.85
CA PRO A 26 -0.05 -20.27 -14.88
C PRO A 26 -0.43 -20.71 -13.46
N LEU A 27 -1.71 -20.63 -13.13
CA LEU A 27 -2.30 -21.04 -11.87
C LEU A 27 -3.26 -22.22 -12.13
N GLY A 28 -2.66 -23.40 -12.33
CA GLY A 28 -3.39 -24.58 -12.78
C GLY A 28 -3.92 -24.43 -14.21
N SER A 29 -5.00 -25.14 -14.52
CA SER A 29 -5.62 -25.15 -15.86
C SER A 29 -6.61 -24.01 -16.10
N PHE A 30 -7.00 -23.26 -15.05
CA PHE A 30 -8.14 -22.35 -15.09
C PHE A 30 -7.76 -20.87 -15.05
N ALA A 31 -6.55 -20.53 -14.58
CA ALA A 31 -6.16 -19.14 -14.38
C ALA A 31 -4.67 -18.88 -14.70
N SER A 32 -4.34 -17.61 -14.85
CA SER A 32 -2.97 -17.11 -14.97
C SER A 32 -2.88 -15.76 -14.29
N THR A 33 -1.69 -15.37 -13.83
CA THR A 33 -1.44 -14.05 -13.25
C THR A 33 -1.56 -12.89 -14.23
N GLY A 34 -1.76 -13.18 -15.52
CA GLY A 34 -1.78 -12.20 -16.60
C GLY A 34 -0.37 -11.83 -17.08
N ARG A 35 -0.30 -11.12 -18.20
CA ARG A 35 0.98 -10.70 -18.84
C ARG A 35 1.39 -9.28 -18.48
N THR A 36 0.66 -8.63 -17.58
CA THR A 36 0.91 -7.26 -17.16
C THR A 36 0.78 -7.14 -15.65
N LEU A 37 1.49 -6.17 -15.09
CA LEU A 37 1.33 -5.71 -13.71
C LEU A 37 1.30 -4.20 -13.70
N THR A 38 0.68 -3.60 -12.68
CA THR A 38 0.79 -2.15 -12.47
C THR A 38 1.95 -1.87 -11.53
N LEU A 39 2.91 -1.08 -12.00
CA LEU A 39 3.93 -0.45 -11.18
C LEU A 39 3.47 0.96 -10.82
N ALA A 40 3.46 1.30 -9.54
CA ALA A 40 2.98 2.58 -9.06
C ALA A 40 3.97 3.23 -8.08
N PRO A 41 4.98 3.98 -8.57
CA PRO A 41 5.72 4.91 -7.73
C PRO A 41 4.77 5.91 -7.08
N PHE A 42 5.02 6.26 -5.83
CA PHE A 42 4.13 7.13 -5.08
C PHE A 42 4.87 8.04 -4.10
N VAL A 43 4.20 9.13 -3.76
CA VAL A 43 4.52 9.97 -2.61
C VAL A 43 3.27 10.16 -1.76
N ALA A 44 3.45 10.18 -0.46
CA ALA A 44 2.35 10.27 0.48
C ALA A 44 2.75 11.04 1.73
N ALA A 45 1.78 11.66 2.39
CA ALA A 45 1.96 12.39 3.63
C ALA A 45 0.82 12.07 4.59
N GLY A 46 1.18 11.60 5.78
CA GLY A 46 0.22 11.24 6.83
C GLY A 46 0.37 12.12 8.06
N TYR A 47 -0.74 12.42 8.71
CA TYR A 47 -0.78 13.11 10.00
C TYR A 47 -1.80 12.39 10.88
N ALA A 48 -1.44 12.11 12.13
CA ALA A 48 -2.37 11.59 13.12
C ALA A 48 -2.03 12.14 14.50
N GLU A 49 -3.04 12.67 15.19
CA GLU A 49 -2.91 13.20 16.55
C GLU A 49 -4.09 12.77 17.41
N ARG A 50 -3.99 13.03 18.73
CA ARG A 50 -4.95 12.61 19.76
C ARG A 50 -5.08 11.07 19.77
N PRO A 51 -4.01 10.36 20.20
CA PRO A 51 -4.03 8.90 20.27
C PRO A 51 -5.14 8.43 21.22
N SER A 52 -5.82 7.36 20.85
CA SER A 52 -6.85 6.76 21.69
C SER A 52 -6.21 5.77 22.69
N PRO A 53 -6.66 5.72 23.96
CA PRO A 53 -6.21 4.68 24.88
C PRO A 53 -6.59 3.29 24.39
N GLY A 54 -5.75 2.29 24.66
CA GLY A 54 -6.06 0.86 24.41
C GLY A 54 -5.92 0.40 22.96
N VAL A 55 -5.42 1.23 22.04
CA VAL A 55 -5.11 0.83 20.66
C VAL A 55 -3.61 0.91 20.37
N PRO A 56 -3.06 0.07 19.48
CA PRO A 56 -1.62 0.00 19.24
C PRO A 56 -1.06 1.18 18.41
N TRP A 57 -1.93 2.01 17.84
CA TRP A 57 -1.55 3.09 16.95
C TRP A 57 -1.02 4.31 17.71
N ARG A 58 0.02 4.94 17.14
CA ARG A 58 0.68 6.11 17.74
C ARG A 58 0.36 7.40 16.98
N SER A 59 0.52 8.55 17.63
CA SER A 59 0.51 9.82 16.90
C SER A 59 1.75 9.93 16.00
N THR A 60 1.64 10.73 14.95
CA THR A 60 2.75 10.97 14.03
C THR A 60 3.74 12.02 14.55
N GLY A 61 3.31 12.90 15.47
CA GLY A 61 4.10 14.03 15.95
C GLY A 61 4.34 15.07 14.84
N GLY A 62 3.30 15.37 14.07
CA GLY A 62 3.35 16.19 12.84
C GLY A 62 3.30 15.38 11.54
N VAL A 63 3.43 16.07 10.39
CA VAL A 63 3.30 15.44 9.05
C VAL A 63 4.43 14.46 8.77
N ARG A 64 4.12 13.24 8.32
CA ARG A 64 5.09 12.19 7.98
C ARG A 64 5.05 11.90 6.48
N PRO A 65 5.96 12.49 5.68
CA PRO A 65 6.08 12.18 4.27
C PRO A 65 6.79 10.84 4.03
N VAL A 66 6.35 10.12 3.01
CA VAL A 66 6.85 8.82 2.55
C VAL A 66 6.96 8.87 1.03
N ALA A 67 8.00 8.26 0.49
CA ALA A 67 8.06 7.92 -0.93
C ALA A 67 8.23 6.41 -1.06
N GLY A 68 7.70 5.84 -2.15
CA GLY A 68 7.77 4.40 -2.33
C GLY A 68 7.33 3.95 -3.70
N VAL A 69 7.17 2.64 -3.81
CA VAL A 69 6.67 1.96 -5.00
C VAL A 69 5.66 0.90 -4.58
N ALA A 70 4.57 0.81 -5.33
CA ALA A 70 3.60 -0.25 -5.23
C ALA A 70 3.59 -1.09 -6.50
N VAL A 71 3.24 -2.36 -6.34
CA VAL A 71 3.03 -3.32 -7.42
C VAL A 71 1.63 -3.90 -7.22
N GLU A 72 0.78 -3.80 -8.24
CA GLU A 72 -0.49 -4.53 -8.30
C GLU A 72 -0.41 -5.62 -9.35
N TRP A 73 -0.79 -6.83 -8.97
CA TRP A 73 -0.66 -8.01 -9.80
C TRP A 73 -1.88 -8.93 -9.68
N PHE A 74 -1.96 -9.89 -10.62
CA PHE A 74 -3.04 -10.88 -10.71
C PHE A 74 -4.43 -10.23 -10.74
N MET A 75 -4.71 -9.47 -11.80
CA MET A 75 -5.98 -8.75 -11.99
C MET A 75 -6.36 -7.89 -10.77
N ARG A 76 -5.36 -7.21 -10.17
CA ARG A 76 -5.50 -6.36 -8.99
C ARG A 76 -5.94 -7.11 -7.73
N LEU A 77 -5.75 -8.43 -7.66
CA LEU A 77 -5.96 -9.22 -6.43
C LEU A 77 -4.91 -8.88 -5.38
N LEU A 78 -3.63 -8.83 -5.78
CA LEU A 78 -2.53 -8.64 -4.85
C LEU A 78 -1.92 -7.25 -5.05
N ARG A 79 -1.76 -6.51 -3.97
CA ARG A 79 -0.97 -5.28 -3.94
C ARG A 79 0.15 -5.40 -2.92
N VAL A 80 1.36 -5.08 -3.35
CA VAL A 80 2.55 -4.99 -2.49
C VAL A 80 3.08 -3.58 -2.56
N GLU A 81 3.33 -2.97 -1.41
CA GLU A 81 3.83 -1.60 -1.29
C GLU A 81 5.09 -1.58 -0.43
N ALA A 82 6.16 -0.98 -0.95
CA ALA A 82 7.38 -0.71 -0.20
C ALA A 82 7.63 0.80 -0.19
N GLY A 83 7.91 1.37 0.98
CA GLY A 83 8.14 2.80 1.12
C GLY A 83 9.15 3.14 2.21
N ILE A 84 9.73 4.33 2.10
CA ILE A 84 10.67 4.91 3.05
C ILE A 84 10.14 6.24 3.57
N GLY A 85 10.17 6.41 4.90
CA GLY A 85 9.86 7.68 5.55
C GLY A 85 10.93 8.72 5.25
N LEU A 86 10.55 9.85 4.65
CA LEU A 86 11.51 10.89 4.24
C LEU A 86 12.08 11.70 5.42
N ARG A 87 11.51 11.56 6.63
CA ARG A 87 11.98 12.24 7.85
C ARG A 87 12.93 11.40 8.69
N ASP A 88 12.71 10.10 8.77
CA ASP A 88 13.39 9.19 9.71
C ASP A 88 14.04 7.98 9.03
N GLY A 89 13.93 7.86 7.71
CA GLY A 89 14.50 6.77 6.92
C GLY A 89 13.85 5.41 7.18
N ARG A 90 12.74 5.35 7.91
CA ARG A 90 12.10 4.06 8.26
C ARG A 90 11.48 3.43 7.02
N VAL A 91 11.87 2.18 6.75
CA VAL A 91 11.30 1.38 5.67
C VAL A 91 10.06 0.65 6.17
N GLY A 92 9.06 0.54 5.32
CA GLY A 92 7.86 -0.26 5.56
C GLY A 92 7.47 -1.06 4.33
N LEU A 93 6.95 -2.26 4.57
CA LEU A 93 6.35 -3.13 3.57
C LEU A 93 4.88 -3.35 3.94
N THR A 94 3.99 -3.31 2.96
CA THR A 94 2.58 -3.66 3.12
C THR A 94 2.19 -4.63 2.02
N VAL A 95 1.40 -5.64 2.37
CA VAL A 95 0.81 -6.59 1.43
C VAL A 95 -0.68 -6.59 1.68
N ASP A 96 -1.45 -6.34 0.63
CA ASP A 96 -2.90 -6.26 0.65
C ASP A 96 -3.49 -7.20 -0.40
N ILE A 97 -4.53 -7.92 0.02
CA ILE A 97 -5.35 -8.74 -0.87
C ILE A 97 -6.65 -7.98 -1.09
N ASN A 98 -6.99 -7.71 -2.35
CA ASN A 98 -8.17 -6.96 -2.71
C ASN A 98 -9.43 -7.75 -2.32
N ARG A 99 -10.26 -7.09 -1.50
CA ARG A 99 -11.54 -7.59 -0.98
C ARG A 99 -12.57 -7.90 -2.06
N ASP A 100 -12.44 -7.34 -3.26
CA ASP A 100 -13.38 -7.57 -4.36
C ASP A 100 -13.49 -9.06 -4.74
N TRP A 101 -12.48 -9.86 -4.39
CA TRP A 101 -12.47 -11.30 -4.61
C TRP A 101 -13.13 -12.12 -3.52
N TRP A 102 -13.46 -11.54 -2.36
CA TRP A 102 -14.01 -12.31 -1.23
C TRP A 102 -15.43 -12.82 -1.47
N GLY A 103 -16.16 -12.24 -2.42
CA GLY A 103 -17.47 -12.74 -2.87
C GLY A 103 -17.41 -13.72 -4.04
N LEU A 104 -16.21 -13.99 -4.58
CA LEU A 104 -15.97 -14.89 -5.72
C LEU A 104 -15.30 -16.22 -5.30
N LEU A 105 -14.90 -16.33 -4.04
CA LEU A 105 -14.35 -17.52 -3.40
C LEU A 105 -15.42 -18.20 -2.55
#